data_AF-A0A351ZUN2-F1
#
_entry.id   AF-A0A351ZUN2-F1
#
_cell.length_a   1.000
_cell.length_b   1.000
_cell.length_c   1.000
_cell.angle_alpha   90.00
_cell.angle_beta   90.00
_cell.angle_gamma   90.00
#
_symmetry.space_group_name_H-M   'P 1'
#
loop_
_entity.id
_entity.type
_entity.pdbx_description
1 polymer ?
#
loop_
_entity_poly.entity_id
_entity_poly.type
_entity_poly.pdbx_seq_one_letter_code
_entity_poly.pdbx_strand_id
1 'polypeptide(L)'
;LQKIGEFSYFGEGWGLTTDGTHLYMSNGTNTISVHDPEGYRTLRTIGVTMDGNPVANLNELEWIKGEIWANVWQSEKILRIDPSTGRVTGVVDMSGLLPASQRTATTDVLNGIAWDPTNDHLYVTGKNWPSVFRIEIR
;
A
#
# COMPACT_ATOMS: atom_id res chain seq x y z
N LEU A 1 16.61 18.49 4.95
CA LEU A 1 16.76 17.22 4.20
C LEU A 1 17.74 17.46 3.05
N GLN A 2 18.70 16.55 2.85
CA GLN A 2 19.66 16.60 1.73
C GLN A 2 19.34 15.46 0.76
N LYS A 3 19.29 15.76 -0.55
CA LYS A 3 19.10 14.74 -1.60
C LYS A 3 20.37 13.89 -1.72
N ILE A 4 20.23 12.57 -1.58
CA ILE A 4 21.35 11.61 -1.64
C ILE A 4 21.43 10.84 -2.96
N GLY A 5 20.39 10.92 -3.80
CA GLY A 5 20.33 10.21 -5.07
C GLY A 5 19.12 10.62 -5.92
N GLU A 6 19.12 10.17 -7.18
CA GLU A 6 18.04 10.30 -8.14
C GLU A 6 18.13 9.19 -9.17
N PHE A 7 16.98 8.72 -9.63
CA PHE A 7 16.89 7.74 -10.70
C PHE A 7 15.62 8.01 -11.51
N SER A 8 15.63 7.56 -12.77
CA SER A 8 14.46 7.60 -13.64
C SER A 8 13.81 6.23 -13.72
N TYR A 9 12.49 6.21 -13.77
CA TYR A 9 11.70 5.02 -14.03
C TYR A 9 10.61 5.32 -15.06
N PHE A 10 10.07 4.28 -15.68
CA PHE A 10 9.02 4.40 -16.70
C PHE A 10 7.63 4.21 -16.09
N GLY A 11 6.63 4.93 -16.60
CA GLY A 11 5.26 4.87 -16.13
C GLY A 11 5.03 5.75 -14.90
N GLU A 12 4.02 5.39 -14.10
CA GLU A 12 3.66 6.11 -12.87
C GLU A 12 4.22 5.40 -11.63
N GLY A 13 4.36 6.13 -10.53
CA GLY A 13 4.68 5.60 -9.20
C GLY A 13 3.66 6.10 -8.19
N TRP A 14 3.00 5.20 -7.47
CA TRP A 14 1.91 5.51 -6.54
C TRP A 14 2.32 5.21 -5.09
N GLY A 15 2.38 3.95 -4.70
CA GLY A 15 2.85 3.48 -3.40
C GLY A 15 4.24 2.86 -3.47
N LEU A 16 4.98 2.90 -2.36
CA LEU A 16 6.32 2.32 -2.24
C LEU A 16 6.50 1.75 -0.84
N THR A 17 6.95 0.50 -0.72
CA THR A 17 7.36 -0.12 0.55
C THR A 17 8.60 -1.00 0.35
N THR A 18 9.09 -1.62 1.43
CA THR A 18 10.29 -2.47 1.40
C THR A 18 10.18 -3.66 2.37
N ASP A 19 10.72 -4.80 1.95
CA ASP A 19 10.96 -5.95 2.84
C ASP A 19 12.32 -5.85 3.58
N GLY A 20 13.03 -4.74 3.43
CA GLY A 20 14.40 -4.53 3.90
C GLY A 20 15.48 -4.94 2.90
N THR A 21 15.13 -5.62 1.81
CA THR A 21 16.04 -6.08 0.74
C THR A 21 15.69 -5.48 -0.62
N HIS A 22 14.41 -5.42 -0.97
CA HIS A 22 13.89 -4.90 -2.23
C HIS A 22 12.90 -3.77 -1.99
N LEU A 23 12.68 -2.98 -3.03
CA LEU A 23 11.62 -1.97 -3.06
C LEU A 23 10.43 -2.49 -3.86
N TYR A 24 9.21 -2.29 -3.35
CA TYR A 24 7.96 -2.71 -3.99
C TYR A 24 7.15 -1.47 -4.34
N MET A 25 6.86 -1.26 -5.62
CA MET A 25 6.18 -0.06 -6.11
C MET A 25 4.92 -0.41 -6.89
N SER A 26 3.80 0.20 -6.50
CA SER A 26 2.55 0.18 -7.25
C SER A 26 2.47 1.38 -8.20
N ASN A 27 1.58 1.30 -9.20
CA ASN A 27 1.39 2.35 -10.19
C ASN A 27 -0.08 2.53 -10.61
N GLY A 28 -1.02 2.17 -9.73
CA GLY A 28 -2.45 2.23 -10.02
C GLY A 28 -2.98 1.10 -10.92
N THR A 29 -2.11 0.29 -11.54
CA THR A 29 -2.53 -0.93 -12.25
C THR A 29 -2.68 -2.11 -11.29
N ASN A 30 -2.86 -3.33 -11.82
CA ASN A 30 -2.80 -4.57 -11.04
C ASN A 30 -1.38 -5.11 -10.85
N THR A 31 -0.35 -4.34 -11.20
CA THR A 31 1.04 -4.79 -11.14
C THR A 31 1.80 -4.07 -10.03
N ILE A 32 2.56 -4.84 -9.25
CA ILE A 32 3.59 -4.32 -8.35
C ILE A 32 4.95 -4.63 -8.95
N SER A 33 5.77 -3.61 -9.10
CA SER A 33 7.15 -3.73 -9.58
C SER A 33 8.10 -3.90 -8.39
N VAL A 34 9.04 -4.84 -8.51
CA VAL A 34 10.08 -5.10 -7.51
C VAL A 34 11.38 -4.54 -8.04
N HIS A 35 12.03 -3.68 -7.26
CA HIS A 35 13.25 -2.98 -7.67
C HIS A 35 14.42 -3.29 -6.73
N ASP A 36 15.61 -3.27 -7.31
CA ASP A 36 16.87 -3.26 -6.59
C ASP A 36 17.10 -1.90 -5.91
N PRO A 37 17.48 -1.82 -4.62
CA PRO A 37 17.61 -0.56 -3.91
C PRO A 37 18.88 0.25 -4.25
N GLU A 38 19.90 -0.37 -4.87
CA GLU A 38 21.15 0.33 -5.22
C GLU A 38 21.05 1.01 -6.59
N GLY A 39 20.62 0.25 -7.61
CA GLY A 39 20.50 0.71 -8.99
C GLY A 39 19.09 1.11 -9.40
N TYR A 40 18.07 0.90 -8.55
CA TYR A 40 16.66 1.22 -8.80
C TYR A 40 16.09 0.60 -10.09
N ARG A 41 16.71 -0.48 -10.57
CA ARG A 41 16.24 -1.21 -11.74
C ARG A 41 15.15 -2.18 -11.33
N THR A 42 14.13 -2.31 -12.17
CA THR A 42 13.10 -3.34 -11.99
C THR A 42 13.71 -4.72 -12.17
N LEU A 43 13.58 -5.55 -11.14
CA LEU A 43 14.03 -6.93 -11.11
C LEU A 43 12.96 -7.87 -11.66
N ARG A 44 11.71 -7.66 -11.26
CA ARG A 44 10.54 -8.43 -11.69
C ARG A 44 9.25 -7.65 -11.43
N THR A 45 8.14 -8.19 -11.92
CA THR A 45 6.80 -7.71 -11.62
C THR A 45 5.95 -8.80 -10.97
N ILE A 46 4.95 -8.38 -10.19
CA ILE A 46 3.97 -9.21 -9.53
C ILE A 46 2.60 -8.80 -10.06
N GLY A 47 1.88 -9.73 -10.69
CA GLY A 47 0.49 -9.53 -11.08
C GLY A 47 -0.44 -9.84 -9.92
N VAL A 48 -1.11 -8.82 -9.38
CA VAL A 48 -2.01 -8.98 -8.24
C VAL A 48 -3.36 -9.50 -8.69
N THR A 49 -3.83 -10.57 -8.05
CA THR A 49 -5.10 -11.23 -8.36
C THR A 49 -5.90 -11.58 -7.11
N MET A 50 -7.22 -11.49 -7.20
CA MET A 50 -8.18 -11.96 -6.21
C MET A 50 -9.16 -12.90 -6.90
N ASP A 51 -9.27 -14.13 -6.42
CA ASP A 51 -10.08 -15.19 -7.04
C ASP A 51 -9.77 -15.39 -8.54
N GLY A 52 -8.49 -15.27 -8.90
CA GLY A 52 -8.01 -15.41 -10.28
C GLY A 52 -8.22 -14.18 -11.17
N ASN A 53 -8.87 -13.13 -10.67
CA ASN A 53 -9.13 -11.89 -11.41
C ASN A 53 -8.11 -10.80 -11.05
N PRO A 54 -7.58 -10.05 -12.03
CA PRO A 54 -6.71 -8.89 -11.76
C PRO A 54 -7.38 -7.85 -10.85
N VAL A 55 -6.63 -7.30 -9.90
CA VAL A 55 -7.10 -6.20 -9.03
C VAL A 55 -6.32 -4.93 -9.35
N ALA A 56 -6.97 -3.96 -9.98
CA ALA A 56 -6.38 -2.66 -10.31
C ALA A 56 -6.50 -1.64 -9.16
N ASN A 57 -6.02 -0.41 -9.39
CA ASN A 57 -6.07 0.73 -8.47
C ASN A 57 -5.26 0.51 -7.19
N LEU A 58 -4.22 -0.32 -7.24
CA LEU A 58 -3.28 -0.47 -6.13
C LEU A 58 -2.56 0.86 -5.89
N ASN A 59 -2.71 1.40 -4.68
CA ASN A 59 -2.17 2.70 -4.32
C ASN A 59 -1.08 2.54 -3.26
N GLU A 60 -1.23 3.16 -2.10
CA GLU A 60 -0.26 3.07 -1.02
C GLU A 60 -0.01 1.62 -0.57
N LEU A 61 1.25 1.33 -0.22
CA LEU A 61 1.76 0.00 0.13
C LEU A 61 2.47 0.03 1.47
N GLU A 62 2.35 -1.06 2.24
CA GLU A 62 3.16 -1.31 3.44
C GLU A 62 3.57 -2.78 3.54
N TRP A 63 4.78 -3.05 4.04
CA TRP A 63 5.28 -4.41 4.26
C TRP A 63 5.01 -4.85 5.69
N ILE A 64 4.15 -5.86 5.85
CA ILE A 64 3.70 -6.29 7.18
C ILE A 64 3.84 -7.80 7.28
N LYS A 65 4.77 -8.24 8.15
CA LYS A 65 4.96 -9.65 8.52
C LYS A 65 5.07 -10.62 7.32
N GLY A 66 5.74 -10.19 6.25
CA GLY A 66 5.97 -11.01 5.05
C GLY A 66 4.94 -10.84 3.93
N GLU A 67 3.94 -9.97 4.11
CA GLU A 67 2.93 -9.64 3.10
C GLU A 67 3.05 -8.19 2.66
N ILE A 68 2.64 -7.91 1.42
CA ILE A 68 2.40 -6.55 0.96
C ILE A 68 0.95 -6.21 1.27
N TRP A 69 0.76 -5.14 2.03
CA TRP A 69 -0.55 -4.56 2.29
C TRP A 69 -0.75 -3.40 1.33
N ALA A 70 -1.91 -3.32 0.68
CA ALA A 70 -2.15 -2.31 -0.35
C ALA A 70 -3.53 -1.67 -0.18
N ASN A 71 -3.57 -0.33 -0.16
CA ASN A 71 -4.83 0.37 -0.38
C ASN A 71 -5.30 0.15 -1.83
N VAL A 72 -6.62 0.04 -2.01
CA VAL A 72 -7.25 0.11 -3.34
C VAL A 72 -7.93 1.47 -3.47
N TRP A 73 -7.43 2.30 -4.39
CA TRP A 73 -7.89 3.67 -4.58
C TRP A 73 -9.40 3.72 -4.88
N GLN A 74 -10.07 4.72 -4.31
CA GLN A 74 -11.53 4.88 -4.31
C GLN A 74 -12.32 3.75 -3.64
N SER A 75 -11.70 2.99 -2.74
CA SER A 75 -12.39 2.01 -1.89
C SER A 75 -12.01 2.17 -0.42
N GLU A 76 -12.80 1.57 0.47
CA GLU A 76 -12.48 1.46 1.90
C GLU A 76 -11.86 0.08 2.22
N LYS A 77 -11.07 -0.48 1.29
CA LYS A 77 -10.43 -1.80 1.44
C LYS A 77 -8.91 -1.72 1.46
N ILE A 78 -8.31 -2.60 2.25
CA ILE A 78 -6.88 -2.91 2.21
C ILE A 78 -6.71 -4.39 1.87
N LEU A 79 -5.89 -4.69 0.87
CA LEU A 79 -5.57 -6.05 0.47
C LEU A 79 -4.32 -6.53 1.19
N ARG A 80 -4.30 -7.80 1.58
CA ARG A 80 -3.11 -8.54 1.97
C ARG A 80 -2.68 -9.38 0.78
N ILE A 81 -1.45 -9.20 0.32
CA ILE A 81 -0.95 -9.77 -0.93
C ILE A 81 0.29 -10.59 -0.62
N ASP A 82 0.30 -11.85 -1.06
CA ASP A 82 1.49 -12.69 -1.06
C ASP A 82 2.49 -12.17 -2.12
N PRO A 83 3.69 -11.70 -1.75
CA PRO A 83 4.66 -11.11 -2.66
C PRO A 83 5.32 -12.13 -3.62
N SER A 84 5.20 -13.43 -3.31
CA SER A 84 5.74 -14.50 -4.14
C SER A 84 4.80 -14.87 -5.29
N THR A 85 3.49 -14.82 -5.05
CA THR A 85 2.47 -15.26 -6.02
C THR A 85 1.63 -14.13 -6.59
N GLY A 86 1.53 -12.99 -5.90
CA GLY A 86 0.59 -11.91 -6.22
C GLY A 86 -0.86 -12.20 -5.83
N ARG A 87 -1.14 -13.33 -5.17
CA ARG A 87 -2.50 -13.66 -4.75
C ARG A 87 -2.88 -12.83 -3.52
N VAL A 88 -4.08 -12.28 -3.54
CA VAL A 88 -4.71 -11.69 -2.36
C VAL A 88 -5.01 -12.81 -1.37
N THR A 89 -4.40 -12.75 -0.18
CA THR A 89 -4.57 -13.70 0.93
C THR A 89 -5.65 -13.26 1.90
N GLY A 90 -6.03 -11.98 1.86
CA GLY A 90 -7.10 -11.44 2.69
C GLY A 90 -7.49 -10.02 2.29
N VAL A 91 -8.68 -9.62 2.72
CA VAL A 91 -9.22 -8.28 2.52
C VAL A 91 -9.62 -7.73 3.88
N VAL A 92 -9.10 -6.57 4.23
CA VAL A 92 -9.47 -5.83 5.42
C VAL A 92 -10.45 -4.74 5.03
N ASP A 93 -11.65 -4.80 5.60
CA ASP A 93 -12.71 -3.82 5.39
C ASP A 93 -12.55 -2.67 6.40
N MET A 94 -12.37 -1.46 5.89
CA MET A 94 -12.23 -0.23 6.66
C MET A 94 -13.48 0.64 6.59
N SER A 95 -14.60 0.09 6.12
CA SER A 95 -15.86 0.82 6.00
C SER A 95 -16.27 1.42 7.34
N GLY A 96 -16.52 2.73 7.34
CA GLY A 96 -16.92 3.46 8.55
C GLY A 96 -15.79 3.79 9.53
N LEU A 97 -14.52 3.50 9.20
CA LEU A 97 -13.37 3.85 10.06
C LEU A 97 -13.33 5.35 10.38
N LEU A 98 -13.54 6.21 9.37
CA LEU A 98 -13.72 7.65 9.57
C LEU A 98 -15.21 7.98 9.75
N PRO A 99 -15.67 8.38 10.96
CA PRO A 99 -17.06 8.70 11.22
C PRO A 99 -17.56 9.85 10.34
N ALA A 100 -18.80 9.77 9.87
CA ALA A 100 -19.40 10.81 9.01
C ALA A 100 -19.34 12.22 9.65
N SER A 101 -19.45 12.33 10.97
CA SER A 101 -19.37 13.59 11.71
C SER A 101 -17.98 14.25 11.66
N GLN A 102 -16.93 13.51 11.29
CA GLN A 102 -15.57 14.01 11.14
C GLN A 102 -15.22 14.35 9.68
N ARG A 103 -16.12 14.04 8.73
CA ARG A 103 -15.89 14.33 7.32
C ARG A 103 -16.24 15.79 7.02
N THR A 104 -15.37 16.46 6.30
CA THR A 104 -15.55 17.83 5.80
C THR A 104 -15.63 17.83 4.28
N ALA A 105 -15.91 18.99 3.67
CA ALA A 105 -15.94 19.13 2.21
C ALA A 105 -14.59 18.82 1.52
N THR A 106 -13.47 18.79 2.27
CA THR A 106 -12.13 18.50 1.76
C THR A 106 -11.64 17.11 2.12
N THR A 107 -12.39 16.36 2.92
CA THR A 107 -12.05 14.97 3.25
C THR A 107 -12.09 14.12 1.99
N ASP A 108 -11.03 13.34 1.78
CA ASP A 108 -10.86 12.51 0.59
C ASP A 108 -10.69 11.03 1.04
N VAL A 109 -10.18 10.18 0.17
CA VAL A 109 -10.21 8.72 0.30
C VAL A 109 -9.22 8.18 1.34
N LEU A 110 -9.52 6.97 1.83
CA LEU A 110 -8.57 6.10 2.55
C LEU A 110 -7.30 5.92 1.71
N ASN A 111 -6.13 6.23 2.29
CA ASN A 111 -4.82 6.06 1.67
C ASN A 111 -3.71 6.36 2.69
N GLY A 112 -2.89 5.38 3.01
CA GLY A 112 -1.79 5.48 3.99
C GLY A 112 -1.90 4.37 5.03
N ILE A 113 -0.88 3.52 5.08
CA ILE A 113 -0.73 2.39 5.98
C ILE A 113 0.68 2.49 6.57
N ALA A 114 0.81 2.35 7.88
CA ALA A 114 2.13 2.30 8.50
C ALA A 114 2.21 1.16 9.52
N TRP A 115 3.34 0.45 9.51
CA TRP A 115 3.57 -0.66 10.41
C TRP A 115 4.75 -0.40 11.36
N ASP A 116 4.49 -0.56 12.66
CA ASP A 116 5.53 -0.57 13.69
C ASP A 116 5.80 -2.03 14.13
N PRO A 117 6.87 -2.67 13.63
CA PRO A 117 7.19 -4.05 13.99
C PRO A 117 7.67 -4.21 15.44
N THR A 118 8.06 -3.13 16.12
CA THR A 118 8.57 -3.20 17.50
C THR A 118 7.44 -3.39 18.50
N ASN A 119 6.33 -2.67 18.30
CA ASN A 119 5.18 -2.67 19.20
C ASN A 119 3.95 -3.40 18.62
N ASP A 120 4.09 -4.00 17.44
CA ASP A 120 3.01 -4.69 16.72
C ASP A 120 1.82 -3.77 16.41
N HIS A 121 2.09 -2.50 16.07
CA HIS A 121 1.05 -1.51 15.84
C HIS A 121 0.85 -1.21 14.35
N LEU A 122 -0.41 -1.33 13.89
CA LEU A 122 -0.86 -0.93 12.57
C LEU A 122 -1.55 0.43 12.64
N TYR A 123 -1.12 1.35 11.78
CA TYR A 123 -1.70 2.67 11.64
C TYR A 123 -2.29 2.85 10.24
N VAL A 124 -3.45 3.50 10.16
CA VAL A 124 -4.13 3.77 8.89
C VAL A 124 -4.70 5.20 8.90
N THR A 125 -4.69 5.84 7.74
CA THR A 125 -5.23 7.19 7.55
C THR A 125 -5.79 7.38 6.13
N GLY A 126 -6.16 8.61 5.79
CA GLY A 126 -6.57 8.99 4.44
C GLY A 126 -6.18 10.41 4.08
N LYS A 127 -6.38 10.73 2.81
CA LYS A 127 -6.08 12.04 2.25
C LYS A 127 -7.00 13.08 2.89
N ASN A 128 -6.40 14.11 3.51
CA ASN A 128 -7.11 15.14 4.27
C ASN A 128 -8.02 14.61 5.40
N TRP A 129 -7.65 13.46 5.99
CA TRP A 129 -8.31 13.00 7.20
C TRP A 129 -7.81 13.79 8.42
N PRO A 130 -8.67 14.06 9.41
CA PRO A 130 -8.27 14.80 10.61
C PRO A 130 -7.48 13.95 11.61
N SER A 131 -7.27 12.66 11.35
CA SER A 131 -6.72 11.71 12.32
C SER A 131 -6.01 10.53 11.64
N VAL A 132 -5.06 9.94 12.36
CA VAL A 132 -4.47 8.62 12.08
C VAL A 132 -5.02 7.64 13.12
N PHE A 133 -5.46 6.48 12.68
CA PHE A 133 -6.02 5.45 13.56
C PHE A 133 -5.00 4.36 13.80
N ARG A 134 -4.73 4.01 15.06
CA ARG A 134 -4.12 2.73 15.40
C ARG A 134 -5.21 1.68 15.44
N ILE A 135 -5.07 0.60 14.68
CA ILE A 135 -6.09 -0.45 14.55
C ILE A 135 -5.53 -1.83 14.89
N GLU A 136 -6.43 -2.76 15.19
CA GLU A 136 -6.14 -4.19 15.35
C GLU A 136 -7.05 -4.97 14.41
N ILE A 137 -6.49 -5.96 13.72
CA ILE A 137 -7.24 -6.85 12.83
C ILE A 137 -7.60 -8.12 13.60
N ARG A 138 -8.86 -8.55 13.51
CA ARG A 138 -9.40 -9.74 14.17
C ARG A 138 -9.70 -10.85 13.18
#